data_AF-A0A7J9YLC3-F1
#
_entry.id   AF-A0A7J9YLC3-F1
#
_cell.length_a   1.000
_cell.length_b   1.000
_cell.length_c   1.000
_cell.angle_alpha   90.00
_cell.angle_beta   90.00
_cell.angle_gamma   90.00
#
_symmetry.space_group_name_H-M   'P 1'
#
loop_
_entity.id
_entity.type
_entity.pdbx_description
1 polymer ?
#
loop_
_entity_poly.entity_id
_entity_poly.type
_entity_poly.pdbx_seq_one_letter_code
_entity_poly.pdbx_strand_id
1 'polypeptide(L)'
;MVMAVGLLSLPQAAAAPEPDPGDRPTQSVGSADGLPHHVSSNETTVGDDAVRDKQRGGPPAKGNAKDTPARPVELVKPKRREATWSVDRDEPVGKPAGFDPETSREIPERGGPQRQVFENADGTTTVRRFTGRQLFEAPGGDWRRVDPTLVERPRGEGWRSRADSQQKRFSRAANARQLVSVDLADGQSFGFGVSGARDAIGSVAGDTVTYEDVRPDADLVLQATPGGVKETIVLNSPDAPPEWSFPLTL
;
A
#
# COMPACT_ATOMS: atom_id res chain seq x y z
N MET A 1 -21.34 4.89 -16.21
CA MET A 1 -20.87 3.72 -15.42
C MET A 1 -19.41 3.98 -15.12
N VAL A 2 -19.04 4.24 -13.86
CA VAL A 2 -17.65 4.59 -13.49
C VAL A 2 -16.83 3.31 -13.43
N MET A 3 -15.96 3.08 -14.40
CA MET A 3 -14.97 2.00 -14.36
C MET A 3 -13.70 2.54 -13.68
N ALA A 4 -13.44 2.13 -12.45
CA ALA A 4 -12.13 2.25 -11.83
C ALA A 4 -11.28 1.05 -12.29
N VAL A 5 -10.29 1.28 -13.14
CA VAL A 5 -9.33 0.24 -13.53
C VAL A 5 -8.23 0.18 -12.46
N GLY A 6 -8.22 -0.92 -11.72
CA GLY A 6 -7.14 -1.30 -10.81
C GLY A 6 -5.99 -1.97 -11.56
N LEU A 7 -4.79 -1.86 -10.96
CA LEU A 7 -3.53 -2.55 -11.27
C LEU A 7 -3.63 -3.80 -12.17
N LEU A 8 -2.97 -3.78 -13.33
CA LEU A 8 -2.69 -4.97 -14.13
C LEU A 8 -1.63 -5.84 -13.45
N SER A 9 -2.03 -7.04 -13.02
CA SER A 9 -1.13 -8.19 -12.88
C SER A 9 -1.19 -9.02 -14.18
N LEU A 10 -0.02 -9.45 -14.66
CA LEU A 10 0.13 -10.32 -15.83
C LEU A 10 -0.61 -11.65 -15.64
N PRO A 11 -1.35 -12.16 -16.65
CA PRO A 11 -1.86 -13.52 -16.62
C PRO A 11 -0.70 -14.50 -16.86
N GLN A 12 -0.57 -15.45 -15.94
CA GLN A 12 0.31 -16.60 -16.05
C GLN A 12 -0.24 -17.54 -17.13
N ALA A 13 0.65 -18.10 -17.95
CA ALA A 13 0.30 -19.01 -19.04
C ALA A 13 -0.63 -20.14 -18.60
N ALA A 14 -1.64 -20.44 -19.43
CA ALA A 14 -2.56 -21.55 -19.22
C ALA A 14 -1.77 -22.88 -19.22
N ALA A 15 -1.68 -23.49 -18.04
CA ALA A 15 -1.24 -24.86 -17.89
C ALA A 15 -2.32 -25.81 -18.41
N ALA A 16 -1.89 -26.95 -18.98
CA ALA A 16 -2.75 -28.06 -19.38
C ALA A 16 -3.67 -28.50 -18.23
N PRO A 17 -4.85 -29.12 -18.51
CA PRO A 17 -5.76 -29.54 -17.46
C PRO A 17 -5.09 -30.53 -16.51
N GLU A 18 -4.93 -30.13 -15.26
CA GLU A 18 -4.46 -31.00 -14.18
C GLU A 18 -5.52 -32.07 -13.86
N PRO A 19 -5.10 -33.29 -13.50
CA PRO A 19 -6.03 -34.36 -13.12
C PRO A 19 -6.83 -33.95 -11.87
N ASP A 20 -8.10 -34.33 -11.86
CA ASP A 20 -9.05 -34.06 -10.77
C ASP A 20 -8.49 -34.56 -9.42
N PRO A 21 -8.27 -33.67 -8.43
CA PRO A 21 -7.63 -34.04 -7.16
C PRO A 21 -8.53 -34.85 -6.22
N GLY A 22 -9.75 -35.24 -6.65
CA GLY A 22 -10.72 -35.93 -5.82
C GLY A 22 -11.33 -35.03 -4.74
N ASP A 23 -12.02 -35.63 -3.76
CA ASP A 23 -12.68 -34.89 -2.69
C ASP A 23 -11.69 -34.01 -1.92
N ARG A 24 -11.85 -32.69 -2.09
CA ARG A 24 -11.00 -31.69 -1.45
C ARG A 24 -11.41 -31.52 0.01
N PRO A 25 -10.45 -31.36 0.94
CA PRO A 25 -10.78 -31.02 2.31
C PRO A 25 -11.55 -29.70 2.33
N THR A 26 -12.75 -29.71 2.90
CA THR A 26 -13.51 -28.48 3.12
C THR A 26 -13.07 -27.87 4.44
N GLN A 27 -12.57 -26.63 4.37
CA GLN A 27 -12.30 -25.84 5.56
C GLN A 27 -13.52 -24.99 5.87
N SER A 28 -14.11 -25.19 7.04
CA SER A 28 -15.06 -24.24 7.60
C SER A 28 -14.33 -23.27 8.50
N VAL A 29 -14.71 -21.99 8.45
CA VAL A 29 -14.18 -20.96 9.35
C VAL A 29 -15.17 -20.85 10.51
N GLY A 30 -14.68 -20.98 11.74
CA GLY A 30 -15.49 -20.67 12.92
C GLY A 30 -15.73 -19.17 13.03
N SER A 31 -16.94 -18.77 13.40
CA SER A 31 -17.25 -17.39 13.79
C SER A 31 -17.03 -17.20 15.29
N ALA A 32 -16.56 -16.01 15.68
CA ALA A 32 -16.49 -15.58 17.08
C ALA A 32 -17.69 -14.72 17.50
N ASP A 33 -18.70 -14.57 16.63
CA ASP A 33 -19.89 -13.78 16.93
C ASP A 33 -20.60 -14.30 18.18
N GLY A 34 -20.77 -13.43 19.17
CA GLY A 34 -21.42 -13.73 20.44
C GLY A 34 -20.53 -14.38 21.50
N LEU A 35 -19.24 -14.61 21.22
CA LEU A 35 -18.29 -15.14 22.20
C LEU A 35 -17.53 -14.02 22.93
N PRO A 36 -17.23 -14.19 24.24
CA PRO A 36 -16.45 -13.22 24.99
C PRO A 36 -15.00 -13.14 24.48
N HIS A 37 -14.43 -11.93 24.45
CA HIS A 37 -13.04 -11.67 24.03
C HIS A 37 -12.04 -11.68 25.20
N HIS A 38 -12.50 -12.04 26.40
CA HIS A 38 -11.68 -12.26 27.59
C HIS A 38 -12.03 -13.63 28.17
N VAL A 39 -11.03 -14.49 28.23
CA VAL A 39 -11.09 -15.85 28.80
C VAL A 39 -10.07 -15.92 29.92
N SER A 40 -10.43 -16.57 31.03
CA SER A 40 -9.50 -16.72 32.15
C SER A 40 -8.41 -17.74 31.80
N SER A 41 -7.23 -17.63 32.41
CA SER A 41 -6.15 -18.62 32.22
C SER A 41 -6.53 -20.06 32.63
N ASN A 42 -7.60 -20.23 33.40
CA ASN A 42 -8.10 -21.55 33.78
C ASN A 42 -8.83 -22.27 32.63
N GLU A 43 -9.33 -21.56 31.62
CA GLU A 43 -10.05 -22.16 30.47
C GLU A 43 -9.12 -22.66 29.36
N THR A 44 -7.86 -22.25 29.37
CA THR A 44 -6.80 -22.79 28.49
C THR A 44 -5.91 -23.80 29.21
N THR A 45 -6.22 -24.10 30.46
CA THR A 45 -5.54 -25.17 31.20
C THR A 45 -5.93 -26.50 30.59
N VAL A 46 -4.93 -27.26 30.15
CA VAL A 46 -5.09 -28.63 29.66
C VAL A 46 -5.69 -29.45 30.80
N GLY A 47 -6.95 -29.87 30.66
CA GLY A 47 -7.60 -30.77 31.61
C GLY A 47 -6.97 -32.16 31.58
N ASP A 48 -7.11 -32.92 32.67
CA ASP A 48 -6.60 -34.30 32.78
C ASP A 48 -7.19 -35.24 31.71
N ASP A 49 -8.29 -34.84 31.06
CA ASP A 49 -8.98 -35.52 29.96
C ASP A 49 -8.35 -35.29 28.57
N ALA A 50 -7.43 -34.33 28.43
CA ALA A 50 -6.64 -34.16 27.22
C ALA A 50 -5.64 -35.31 27.00
N VAL A 51 -5.30 -36.06 28.06
CA VAL A 51 -4.57 -37.33 27.97
C VAL A 51 -5.59 -38.44 27.73
N ARG A 52 -5.94 -38.66 26.45
CA ARG A 52 -6.72 -39.86 26.09
C ARG A 52 -5.83 -41.09 26.24
N ASP A 53 -6.02 -41.84 27.32
CA ASP A 53 -5.28 -43.05 27.72
C ASP A 53 -5.46 -44.27 26.77
N LYS A 54 -5.91 -44.07 25.53
CA LYS A 54 -6.05 -45.14 24.54
C LYS A 54 -5.29 -44.79 23.28
N GLN A 55 -4.14 -45.44 23.13
CA GLN A 55 -3.29 -45.40 21.95
C GLN A 55 -4.10 -45.80 20.72
N ARG A 56 -4.31 -44.87 19.78
CA ARG A 56 -4.88 -45.20 18.46
C ARG A 56 -3.79 -45.92 17.66
N GLY A 57 -3.93 -47.23 17.50
CA GLY A 57 -3.10 -48.06 16.64
C GLY A 57 -3.65 -49.48 16.59
N GLY A 58 -3.85 -50.03 15.39
CA GLY A 58 -4.18 -51.46 15.25
C GLY A 58 -3.00 -52.33 15.70
N PRO A 59 -3.23 -53.61 16.05
CA PRO A 59 -2.14 -54.51 16.42
C PRO A 59 -1.12 -54.62 15.27
N PRO A 60 0.19 -54.73 15.57
CA PRO A 60 1.22 -54.84 14.54
C PRO A 60 1.02 -56.10 13.70
N ALA A 61 1.47 -56.06 12.44
CA ALA A 61 1.45 -57.23 11.55
C ALA A 61 2.24 -58.41 12.14
N LYS A 62 1.81 -59.65 11.83
CA LYS A 62 2.48 -60.87 12.32
C LYS A 62 3.97 -60.86 11.96
N GLY A 63 4.83 -60.98 12.96
CA GLY A 63 6.29 -60.98 12.83
C GLY A 63 6.97 -59.71 13.37
N ASN A 64 6.21 -58.64 13.59
CA ASN A 64 6.74 -57.40 14.18
C ASN A 64 6.52 -57.36 15.70
N ALA A 65 7.48 -56.76 16.41
CA ALA A 65 7.35 -56.51 17.83
C ALA A 65 6.21 -55.50 18.10
N LYS A 66 5.58 -55.60 19.28
CA LYS A 66 4.61 -54.60 19.73
C LYS A 66 5.32 -53.29 20.00
N ASP A 67 4.75 -52.18 19.53
CA ASP A 67 5.18 -50.85 19.95
C ASP A 67 5.04 -50.76 21.47
N THR A 68 6.17 -50.81 22.15
CA THR A 68 6.23 -50.61 23.59
C THR A 68 6.41 -49.12 23.79
N PRO A 69 5.45 -48.39 24.40
CA PRO A 69 5.67 -46.98 24.66
C PRO A 69 6.94 -46.84 25.48
N ALA A 70 7.85 -45.99 25.02
CA ALA A 70 9.06 -45.69 25.77
C ALA A 70 8.65 -45.24 27.18
N ARG A 71 9.30 -45.79 28.22
CA ARG A 71 9.04 -45.38 29.60
C ARG A 71 9.12 -43.85 29.66
N PRO A 72 8.11 -43.16 30.21
CA PRO A 72 8.19 -41.72 30.40
C PRO A 72 9.47 -41.42 31.18
N VAL A 73 10.37 -40.64 30.59
CA VAL A 73 11.50 -40.11 31.34
C VAL A 73 10.90 -39.10 32.30
N GLU A 74 11.06 -39.34 33.60
CA GLU A 74 10.59 -38.41 34.62
C GLU A 74 11.47 -37.16 34.55
N LEU A 75 11.02 -36.17 33.80
CA LEU A 75 11.68 -34.87 33.67
C LEU A 75 11.57 -34.15 35.01
N VAL A 76 12.67 -34.10 35.76
CA VAL A 76 12.76 -33.29 36.98
C VAL A 76 12.48 -31.85 36.59
N LYS A 77 11.33 -31.31 37.04
CA LYS A 77 11.01 -29.90 36.83
C LYS A 77 12.12 -29.06 37.46
N PRO A 78 12.87 -28.25 36.70
CA PRO A 78 13.92 -27.43 37.29
C PRO A 78 13.28 -26.51 38.33
N LYS A 79 13.90 -26.35 39.50
CA LYS A 79 13.47 -25.36 40.49
C LYS A 79 13.53 -23.99 39.82
N ARG A 80 12.37 -23.46 39.44
CA ARG A 80 12.22 -22.09 38.94
C ARG A 80 12.69 -21.18 40.07
N ARG A 81 13.84 -20.55 39.90
CA ARG A 81 14.23 -19.43 40.75
C ARG A 81 13.39 -18.26 40.32
N GLU A 82 12.48 -17.83 41.19
CA GLU A 82 11.79 -16.57 40.99
C GLU A 82 12.80 -15.46 41.26
N ALA A 83 13.23 -14.80 40.18
CA ALA A 83 13.95 -13.54 40.28
C ALA A 83 12.89 -12.44 40.29
N THR A 84 12.62 -11.87 41.46
CA THR A 84 11.91 -10.60 41.57
C THR A 84 12.86 -9.47 41.21
N TRP A 85 12.65 -8.91 40.03
CA TRP A 85 13.25 -7.65 39.61
C TRP A 85 12.26 -6.54 39.94
N SER A 86 12.67 -5.62 40.80
CA SER A 86 11.97 -4.35 40.96
C SER A 86 12.42 -3.44 39.81
N VAL A 87 11.53 -3.15 38.87
CA VAL A 87 11.71 -1.95 38.05
C VAL A 87 11.25 -0.82 38.94
N ASP A 88 12.11 0.14 39.22
CA ASP A 88 11.65 1.48 39.56
C ASP A 88 10.89 1.96 38.32
N ARG A 89 9.60 1.63 38.29
CA ARG A 89 8.69 2.16 37.30
C ARG A 89 8.55 3.59 37.76
N ASP A 90 9.29 4.51 37.13
CA ASP A 90 9.09 5.95 37.29
C ASP A 90 7.59 6.19 37.42
N GLU A 91 7.19 7.02 38.40
CA GLU A 91 5.79 7.43 38.54
C GLU A 91 5.22 7.69 37.15
N PRO A 92 3.98 7.27 36.84
CA PRO A 92 3.46 7.40 35.49
C PRO A 92 3.52 8.88 35.10
N VAL A 93 4.58 9.25 34.39
CA VAL A 93 4.73 10.56 33.78
C VAL A 93 3.48 10.65 32.93
N GLY A 94 2.60 11.59 33.28
CA GLY A 94 1.31 11.75 32.61
C GLY A 94 1.53 11.65 31.10
N LYS A 95 0.56 11.07 30.37
CA LYS A 95 0.71 10.83 28.92
C LYS A 95 1.37 12.05 28.27
N PRO A 96 2.50 11.88 27.56
CA PRO A 96 3.19 13.01 26.93
C PRO A 96 2.19 13.75 26.05
N ALA A 97 2.26 15.09 26.07
CA ALA A 97 1.37 15.94 25.28
C ALA A 97 1.49 15.63 23.78
N GLY A 98 2.69 15.28 23.33
CA GLY A 98 2.95 14.88 21.96
C GLY A 98 2.97 16.07 21.00
N PHE A 99 2.52 15.83 19.77
CA PHE A 99 2.55 16.85 18.72
C PHE A 99 1.51 17.94 18.94
N ASP A 100 1.97 19.18 18.83
CA ASP A 100 1.16 20.37 18.86
C ASP A 100 1.59 21.29 17.70
N PRO A 101 0.66 21.71 16.81
CA PRO A 101 1.03 22.45 15.60
C PRO A 101 1.60 23.85 15.86
N GLU A 102 1.37 24.44 17.04
CA GLU A 102 1.86 25.78 17.38
C GLU A 102 3.24 25.73 18.07
N THR A 103 3.51 24.66 18.82
CA THR A 103 4.72 24.55 19.66
C THR A 103 5.73 23.52 19.18
N SER A 104 5.33 22.52 18.39
CA SER A 104 6.24 21.55 17.80
C SER A 104 7.07 22.18 16.67
N ARG A 105 8.36 21.89 16.65
CA ARG A 105 9.31 22.36 15.64
C ARG A 105 9.69 21.23 14.69
N GLU A 106 9.59 21.46 13.39
CA GLU A 106 10.07 20.46 12.41
C GLU A 106 11.60 20.33 12.46
N ILE A 107 12.10 19.11 12.28
CA ILE A 107 13.53 18.78 12.13
C ILE A 107 13.73 18.30 10.68
N PRO A 108 13.99 19.22 9.73
CA PRO A 108 14.03 18.89 8.31
C PRO A 108 15.15 17.91 7.94
N GLU A 109 16.29 17.91 8.65
CA GLU A 109 17.40 16.99 8.35
C GLU A 109 17.02 15.52 8.63
N ARG A 110 15.99 15.30 9.46
CA ARG A 110 15.41 13.98 9.71
C ARG A 110 14.17 13.72 8.84
N GLY A 111 13.82 14.64 7.94
CA GLY A 111 12.72 14.53 6.98
C GLY A 111 13.00 13.54 5.84
N GLY A 112 12.13 13.57 4.84
CA GLY A 112 12.25 12.81 3.61
C GLY A 112 10.98 12.90 2.76
N PRO A 113 10.95 12.33 1.55
CA PRO A 113 9.83 12.49 0.62
C PRO A 113 8.47 11.99 1.15
N GLN A 114 8.48 11.11 2.15
CA GLN A 114 7.31 10.49 2.77
C GLN A 114 7.28 10.66 4.30
N ARG A 115 8.14 11.52 4.86
CA ARG A 115 8.26 11.68 6.31
C ARG A 115 8.54 13.13 6.71
N GLN A 116 7.84 13.61 7.73
CA GLN A 116 8.24 14.76 8.53
C GLN A 116 8.53 14.30 9.96
N VAL A 117 9.48 14.96 10.60
CA VAL A 117 9.88 14.67 11.99
C VAL A 117 9.79 15.97 12.76
N PHE A 118 9.19 15.93 13.94
CA PHE A 118 8.97 17.09 14.80
C PHE A 118 9.54 16.83 16.19
N GLU A 119 10.19 17.84 16.75
CA GLU A 119 10.50 17.96 18.17
C GLU A 119 9.33 18.65 18.86
N ASN A 120 8.76 17.99 19.86
CA ASN A 120 7.63 18.49 20.62
C ASN A 120 8.10 19.27 21.86
N ALA A 121 7.28 20.19 22.37
CA ALA A 121 7.62 20.99 23.54
C ALA A 121 7.85 20.16 24.82
N ASP A 122 7.31 18.93 24.87
CA ASP A 122 7.49 17.98 25.96
C ASP A 122 8.75 17.10 25.81
N GLY A 123 9.61 17.38 24.82
CA GLY A 123 10.83 16.62 24.53
C GLY A 123 10.61 15.32 23.76
N THR A 124 9.36 14.93 23.47
CA THR A 124 9.09 13.76 22.62
C THR A 124 9.31 14.09 21.13
N THR A 125 9.52 13.07 20.31
CA THR A 125 9.60 13.21 18.84
C THR A 125 8.35 12.63 18.21
N THR A 126 7.70 13.38 17.31
CA THR A 126 6.62 12.86 16.47
C THR A 126 7.09 12.65 15.04
N VAL A 127 6.72 11.50 14.47
CA VAL A 127 6.99 11.19 13.07
C VAL A 127 5.67 11.15 12.31
N ARG A 128 5.52 12.06 11.35
CA ARG A 128 4.41 12.00 10.39
C ARG A 128 4.87 11.20 9.16
N ARG A 129 4.26 10.03 8.96
CA ARG A 129 4.51 9.14 7.81
C ARG A 129 3.39 9.27 6.79
N PHE A 130 3.76 9.28 5.52
CA PHE A 130 2.83 9.22 4.39
C PHE A 130 3.00 7.88 3.65
N THR A 131 1.92 7.37 3.08
CA THR A 131 1.93 6.13 2.28
C THR A 131 2.62 6.31 0.92
N GLY A 132 2.67 7.54 0.42
CA GLY A 132 3.34 7.92 -0.81
C GLY A 132 4.15 9.20 -0.64
N ARG A 133 4.87 9.57 -1.69
CA ARG A 133 5.60 10.84 -1.74
C ARG A 133 4.63 12.00 -1.50
N GLN A 134 4.98 12.94 -0.64
CA GLN A 134 4.22 14.16 -0.35
C GLN A 134 5.13 15.39 -0.25
N LEU A 135 6.43 15.17 -0.08
CA LEU A 135 7.42 16.21 0.13
C LEU A 135 8.54 16.09 -0.91
N PHE A 136 9.17 17.22 -1.19
CA PHE A 136 10.36 17.30 -2.02
C PHE A 136 11.33 18.31 -1.41
N GLU A 137 12.62 18.10 -1.65
CA GLU A 137 13.66 19.03 -1.25
C GLU A 137 13.75 20.15 -2.30
N ALA A 138 13.52 21.38 -1.89
CA ALA A 138 13.68 22.55 -2.76
C ALA A 138 15.17 22.83 -3.00
N PRO A 139 15.55 23.62 -4.03
CA PRO A 139 16.95 23.93 -4.34
C PRO A 139 17.78 24.56 -3.19
N GLY A 140 17.13 25.03 -2.12
CA GLY A 140 17.79 25.54 -0.90
C GLY A 140 17.99 24.51 0.22
N GLY A 141 17.62 23.24 0.01
CA GLY A 141 17.69 22.17 1.02
C GLY A 141 16.44 22.04 1.91
N ASP A 142 15.49 22.97 1.79
CA ASP A 142 14.26 22.93 2.57
C ASP A 142 13.27 21.89 2.03
N TRP A 143 12.74 21.04 2.91
CA TRP A 143 11.62 20.16 2.57
C TRP A 143 10.33 20.95 2.43
N ARG A 144 9.66 20.81 1.28
CA ARG A 144 8.36 21.45 1.00
C ARG A 144 7.36 20.40 0.54
N ARG A 145 6.08 20.67 0.78
CA ARG A 145 5.01 19.83 0.23
C ARG A 145 4.93 19.99 -1.28
N VAL A 146 4.67 18.88 -1.96
CA VAL A 146 4.32 18.89 -3.37
C VAL A 146 2.98 19.60 -3.55
N ASP A 147 2.93 20.54 -4.48
CA ASP A 147 1.70 21.16 -4.96
C ASP A 147 1.43 20.66 -6.39
N PRO A 148 0.51 19.70 -6.57
CA PRO A 148 0.23 19.11 -7.87
C PRO A 148 -0.67 19.99 -8.75
N THR A 149 -1.22 21.10 -8.22
CA THR A 149 -2.07 21.98 -9.01
C THR A 149 -1.33 22.48 -10.25
N LEU A 150 -2.07 22.66 -11.34
CA LEU A 150 -1.52 22.95 -12.64
C LEU A 150 -1.45 24.45 -12.87
N VAL A 151 -0.32 24.88 -13.43
CA VAL A 151 -0.08 26.24 -13.88
C VAL A 151 0.31 26.23 -15.35
N GLU A 152 -0.07 27.28 -16.08
CA GLU A 152 0.25 27.39 -17.50
C GLU A 152 1.76 27.45 -17.75
N ARG A 153 2.16 26.84 -18.87
CA ARG A 153 3.50 26.96 -19.42
C ARG A 153 3.56 28.16 -20.37
N PRO A 154 4.75 28.79 -20.52
CA PRO A 154 4.94 29.85 -21.49
C PRO A 154 4.48 29.45 -22.90
N ARG A 155 4.09 30.45 -23.70
CA ARG A 155 3.71 30.30 -25.11
C ARG A 155 2.54 29.33 -25.38
N GLY A 156 1.71 29.05 -24.37
CA GLY A 156 0.55 28.16 -24.54
C GLY A 156 0.92 26.69 -24.77
N GLU A 157 2.12 26.28 -24.33
CA GLU A 157 2.64 24.91 -24.49
C GLU A 157 1.92 23.86 -23.62
N GLY A 158 0.86 24.27 -22.90
CA GLY A 158 0.09 23.44 -21.97
C GLY A 158 0.36 23.82 -20.52
N TRP A 159 0.44 22.83 -19.63
CA TRP A 159 0.51 23.05 -18.18
C TRP A 159 1.59 22.22 -17.52
N ARG A 160 1.89 22.58 -16.26
CA ARG A 160 2.80 21.84 -15.41
C ARG A 160 2.39 21.91 -13.93
N SER A 161 2.82 20.97 -13.11
CA SER A 161 2.63 21.04 -11.64
C SER A 161 3.24 22.32 -11.05
N ARG A 162 2.62 22.89 -10.01
CA ARG A 162 3.05 24.18 -9.46
C ARG A 162 4.37 24.08 -8.70
N ALA A 163 4.50 23.08 -7.82
CA ALA A 163 5.69 22.89 -7.00
C ALA A 163 6.01 21.40 -6.84
N ASP A 164 7.02 20.93 -7.56
CA ASP A 164 7.53 19.57 -7.47
C ASP A 164 8.97 19.51 -8.00
N SER A 165 9.83 18.66 -7.42
CA SER A 165 11.12 18.28 -8.03
C SER A 165 10.97 17.30 -9.19
N GLN A 166 9.90 16.49 -9.17
CA GLN A 166 9.51 15.56 -10.24
C GLN A 166 8.39 16.22 -11.03
N GLN A 167 8.77 17.09 -11.96
CA GLN A 167 7.80 17.95 -12.64
C GLN A 167 6.91 17.15 -13.59
N LYS A 168 5.60 17.40 -13.53
CA LYS A 168 4.61 16.84 -14.46
C LYS A 168 4.22 17.90 -15.44
N ARG A 169 4.19 17.55 -16.73
CA ARG A 169 3.86 18.45 -17.84
C ARG A 169 2.78 17.80 -18.70
N PHE A 170 1.83 18.62 -19.13
CA PHE A 170 0.69 18.21 -19.93
C PHE A 170 0.63 19.11 -21.17
N SER A 171 0.53 18.52 -22.35
CA SER A 171 0.44 19.26 -23.62
C SER A 171 -0.93 19.89 -23.80
N ARG A 172 -1.01 21.02 -24.51
CA ARG A 172 -2.27 21.74 -24.75
C ARG A 172 -3.30 20.88 -25.51
N ALA A 173 -2.83 20.13 -26.50
CA ALA A 173 -3.63 19.28 -27.38
C ALA A 173 -3.37 17.79 -27.12
N ALA A 174 -4.41 16.96 -27.19
CA ALA A 174 -4.36 15.53 -26.88
C ALA A 174 -3.60 14.69 -27.93
N ASN A 175 -3.53 15.14 -29.18
CA ASN A 175 -2.79 14.49 -30.26
C ASN A 175 -1.27 14.76 -30.23
N ALA A 176 -0.78 15.48 -29.22
CA ALA A 176 0.64 15.72 -29.06
C ALA A 176 1.38 14.37 -28.95
N ARG A 177 2.53 14.25 -29.63
CA ARG A 177 3.39 13.05 -29.57
C ARG A 177 3.71 12.66 -28.12
N GLN A 178 3.92 13.67 -27.28
CA GLN A 178 4.09 13.53 -25.84
C GLN A 178 2.99 14.37 -25.18
N LEU A 179 1.88 13.73 -24.83
CA LEU A 179 0.77 14.36 -24.13
C LEU A 179 1.17 14.64 -22.67
N VAL A 180 1.82 13.68 -22.03
CA VAL A 180 2.30 13.77 -20.65
C VAL A 180 3.80 13.55 -20.60
N SER A 181 4.47 14.26 -19.69
CA SER A 181 5.86 14.02 -19.31
C SER A 181 6.05 14.20 -17.82
N VAL A 182 6.82 13.30 -17.21
CA VAL A 182 7.13 13.29 -15.78
C VAL A 182 8.64 13.17 -15.61
N ASP A 183 9.23 14.11 -14.89
CA ASP A 183 10.64 14.04 -14.49
C ASP A 183 10.82 13.04 -13.33
N LEU A 184 11.90 12.28 -13.38
CA LEU A 184 12.32 11.32 -12.36
C LEU A 184 13.48 11.89 -11.52
N ALA A 185 13.75 11.28 -10.37
CA ALA A 185 14.70 11.83 -9.40
C ALA A 185 16.17 11.78 -9.88
N ASP A 186 16.47 10.89 -10.82
CA ASP A 186 17.79 10.68 -11.43
C ASP A 186 18.04 11.58 -12.66
N GLY A 187 17.13 12.52 -12.95
CA GLY A 187 17.20 13.40 -14.11
C GLY A 187 16.70 12.76 -15.41
N GLN A 188 16.22 11.51 -15.36
CA GLN A 188 15.50 10.90 -16.47
C GLN A 188 14.06 11.45 -16.53
N SER A 189 13.38 11.16 -17.62
CA SER A 189 11.96 11.47 -17.75
C SER A 189 11.26 10.36 -18.49
N PHE A 190 10.00 10.09 -18.15
CA PHE A 190 9.14 9.32 -19.03
C PHE A 190 7.98 10.18 -19.51
N GLY A 191 7.43 9.84 -20.65
CA GLY A 191 6.25 10.47 -21.20
C GLY A 191 5.42 9.51 -22.02
N PHE A 192 4.21 9.93 -22.34
CA PHE A 192 3.34 9.16 -23.22
C PHE A 192 2.43 10.07 -24.05
N GLY A 193 2.05 9.59 -25.22
CA GLY A 193 0.97 10.15 -26.04
C GLY A 193 -0.25 9.22 -26.06
N VAL A 194 -1.23 9.54 -26.89
CA VAL A 194 -2.44 8.71 -27.08
C VAL A 194 -2.62 8.43 -28.56
N SER A 195 -2.56 7.17 -28.95
CA SER A 195 -2.72 6.77 -30.35
C SER A 195 -4.15 7.03 -30.83
N GLY A 196 -4.28 7.64 -32.01
CA GLY A 196 -5.58 7.98 -32.59
C GLY A 196 -6.34 9.08 -31.85
N ALA A 197 -5.67 9.86 -30.99
CA ALA A 197 -6.27 11.02 -30.35
C ALA A 197 -6.58 12.12 -31.37
N ARG A 198 -7.73 12.76 -31.18
CA ARG A 198 -8.13 13.98 -31.87
C ARG A 198 -7.34 15.18 -31.34
N ASP A 199 -7.42 16.31 -32.04
CA ASP A 199 -6.88 17.61 -31.58
C ASP A 199 -7.78 18.23 -30.49
N ALA A 200 -8.08 17.45 -29.44
CA ALA A 200 -8.86 17.89 -28.30
C ALA A 200 -7.99 18.80 -27.41
N ILE A 201 -8.49 20.00 -27.13
CA ILE A 201 -7.78 20.97 -26.30
C ILE A 201 -8.14 20.74 -24.83
N GLY A 202 -7.11 20.58 -23.99
CA GLY A 202 -7.31 20.35 -22.56
C GLY A 202 -7.98 21.52 -21.84
N SER A 203 -8.82 21.21 -20.85
CA SER A 203 -9.35 22.16 -19.88
C SER A 203 -8.79 21.82 -18.49
N VAL A 204 -8.43 22.84 -17.70
CA VAL A 204 -7.76 22.63 -16.40
C VAL A 204 -8.65 23.08 -15.25
N ALA A 205 -8.74 22.22 -14.23
CA ALA A 205 -9.29 22.53 -12.93
C ALA A 205 -8.37 21.96 -11.85
N GLY A 206 -7.75 22.83 -11.04
CA GLY A 206 -6.86 22.40 -9.97
C GLY A 206 -5.65 21.62 -10.47
N ASP A 207 -5.54 20.35 -10.10
CA ASP A 207 -4.48 19.40 -10.47
C ASP A 207 -4.83 18.52 -11.69
N THR A 208 -5.97 18.78 -12.34
CA THR A 208 -6.55 17.91 -13.35
C THR A 208 -6.68 18.62 -14.71
N VAL A 209 -6.31 17.92 -15.78
CA VAL A 209 -6.60 18.28 -17.17
C VAL A 209 -7.64 17.31 -17.74
N THR A 210 -8.68 17.83 -18.37
CA THR A 210 -9.67 17.03 -19.10
C THR A 210 -9.55 17.30 -20.60
N TYR A 211 -9.44 16.24 -21.38
CA TYR A 211 -9.47 16.27 -22.85
C TYR A 211 -10.77 15.60 -23.29
N GLU A 212 -11.80 16.42 -23.51
CA GLU A 212 -13.11 15.97 -24.01
C GLU A 212 -13.00 15.50 -25.45
N ASP A 213 -13.76 14.45 -25.81
CA ASP A 213 -13.79 13.86 -27.13
C ASP A 213 -12.39 13.55 -27.68
N VAL A 214 -11.46 13.12 -26.80
CA VAL A 214 -10.10 12.74 -27.21
C VAL A 214 -10.13 11.64 -28.25
N ARG A 215 -11.12 10.75 -28.16
CA ARG A 215 -11.45 9.69 -29.13
C ARG A 215 -12.98 9.63 -29.25
N PRO A 216 -13.53 8.97 -30.30
CA PRO A 216 -14.98 8.85 -30.44
C PRO A 216 -15.63 8.34 -29.14
N ASP A 217 -16.64 9.05 -28.66
CA ASP A 217 -17.41 8.73 -27.45
C ASP A 217 -16.57 8.51 -26.19
N ALA A 218 -15.40 9.15 -26.08
CA ALA A 218 -14.55 9.02 -24.90
C ALA A 218 -13.71 10.26 -24.59
N ASP A 219 -13.58 10.51 -23.29
CA ASP A 219 -12.75 11.58 -22.73
C ASP A 219 -11.52 11.00 -22.02
N LEU A 220 -10.49 11.82 -21.87
CA LEU A 220 -9.32 11.50 -21.06
C LEU A 220 -9.14 12.55 -19.97
N VAL A 221 -9.16 12.08 -18.72
CA VAL A 221 -8.91 12.88 -17.54
C VAL A 221 -7.54 12.50 -16.97
N LEU A 222 -6.66 13.49 -16.88
CA LEU A 222 -5.30 13.34 -16.39
C LEU A 222 -5.12 14.18 -15.12
N GLN A 223 -4.85 13.52 -14.00
CA GLN A 223 -4.64 14.18 -12.71
C GLN A 223 -3.18 14.08 -12.29
N ALA A 224 -2.55 15.23 -12.03
CA ALA A 224 -1.25 15.27 -11.40
C ALA A 224 -1.35 14.83 -9.94
N THR A 225 -0.45 13.95 -9.51
CA THR A 225 -0.34 13.51 -8.11
C THR A 225 1.08 13.73 -7.63
N PRO A 226 1.35 13.73 -6.32
CA PRO A 226 2.73 13.79 -5.83
C PRO A 226 3.65 12.66 -6.29
N GLY A 227 3.09 11.53 -6.73
CA GLY A 227 3.85 10.37 -7.21
C GLY A 227 3.92 10.22 -8.73
N GLY A 228 3.21 11.05 -9.51
CA GLY A 228 3.13 10.90 -10.95
C GLY A 228 1.84 11.47 -11.54
N VAL A 229 1.25 10.77 -12.50
CA VAL A 229 -0.03 11.15 -13.13
C VAL A 229 -1.00 9.98 -13.03
N LYS A 230 -2.22 10.25 -12.60
CA LYS A 230 -3.35 9.32 -12.70
C LYS A 230 -4.08 9.57 -14.00
N GLU A 231 -4.37 8.48 -14.72
CA GLU A 231 -5.16 8.50 -15.93
C GLU A 231 -6.55 7.95 -15.67
N THR A 232 -7.56 8.53 -16.29
CA THR A 232 -8.94 8.01 -16.29
C THR A 232 -9.54 8.22 -17.67
N ILE A 233 -9.88 7.11 -18.32
CA ILE A 233 -10.64 7.11 -19.57
C ILE A 233 -12.12 7.08 -19.21
N VAL A 234 -12.87 8.07 -19.67
CA VAL A 234 -14.32 8.11 -19.49
C VAL A 234 -14.96 7.66 -20.80
N LEU A 235 -15.74 6.57 -20.75
CA LEU A 235 -16.48 6.07 -21.90
C LEU A 235 -17.91 6.63 -21.84
N ASN A 236 -18.27 7.44 -22.83
CA ASN A 236 -19.56 8.13 -22.91
C ASN A 236 -20.63 7.29 -23.61
N SER A 237 -20.22 6.24 -24.35
CA SER A 237 -21.08 5.28 -25.04
C SER A 237 -20.47 3.88 -25.00
N PRO A 238 -21.27 2.79 -25.09
CA PRO A 238 -20.75 1.45 -25.41
C PRO A 238 -20.02 1.37 -26.77
N ASP A 239 -20.23 2.34 -27.67
CA ASP A 239 -19.55 2.41 -28.98
C ASP A 239 -18.14 3.02 -28.89
N ALA A 240 -17.74 3.49 -27.71
CA ALA A 240 -16.40 4.02 -27.48
C ALA A 240 -15.32 2.95 -27.76
N PRO A 241 -14.11 3.35 -28.23
CA PRO A 241 -13.06 2.41 -28.56
C PRO A 241 -12.72 1.47 -27.39
N PRO A 242 -12.76 0.14 -27.60
CA PRO A 242 -12.49 -0.85 -26.55
C PRO A 242 -11.00 -0.99 -26.26
N GLU A 243 -10.14 -0.51 -27.15
CA GLU A 243 -8.68 -0.64 -27.07
C GLU A 243 -8.01 0.72 -27.11
N TRP A 244 -7.02 0.92 -26.23
CA TRP A 244 -6.26 2.15 -26.09
C TRP A 244 -4.77 1.85 -26.08
N SER A 245 -4.01 2.65 -26.84
CA SER A 245 -2.57 2.53 -26.96
C SER A 245 -1.91 3.84 -26.58
N PHE A 246 -0.95 3.77 -25.67
CA PHE A 246 -0.20 4.90 -25.13
C PHE A 246 1.28 4.78 -25.51
N PRO A 247 1.72 5.34 -26.65
CA PRO A 247 3.12 5.28 -27.04
C PRO A 247 4.00 5.96 -25.99
N LEU A 248 4.98 5.22 -25.46
CA LEU A 248 5.89 5.72 -24.44
C LEU A 248 7.10 6.43 -25.06
N THR A 249 7.61 7.43 -24.34
CA THR A 249 8.90 8.08 -24.58
C THR A 249 9.69 8.00 -23.27
N LEU A 250 10.96 7.57 -23.33
CA LEU A 250 11.85 7.31 -22.20
C LEU A 250 13.17 8.08 -22.36
#